data_AF-A0A6G2K017-F1
#
_entry.id   AF-A0A6G2K017-F1
#
_cell.length_a   1.000
_cell.length_b   1.000
_cell.length_c   1.000
_cell.angle_alpha   90.00
_cell.angle_beta   90.00
_cell.angle_gamma   90.00
#
_symmetry.space_group_name_H-M   'P 1'
#
loop_
_entity.id
_entity.type
_entity.pdbx_description
1 polymer ?
#
loop_
_entity_poly.entity_id
_entity_poly.type
_entity_poly.pdbx_seq_one_letter_code
_entity_poly.pdbx_strand_id
1 'polypeptide(L)'
;MTAAGPIHPGEHLAEIMEELGITQYRLAKAVGVPQIRIHDIVHCRRSITADTALRIGRALGMTPEYWLNLQRMHDLDVARAKTDVSTIEPLIEVA
;
A
#
# COMPACT_ATOMS: atom_id res chain seq x y z
N MET A 1 -0.86 -9.24 21.09
CA MET A 1 -1.65 -8.16 20.46
C MET A 1 -2.44 -8.77 19.33
N THR A 2 -3.74 -8.51 19.31
CA THR A 2 -4.78 -9.11 18.48
C THR A 2 -4.45 -9.07 16.99
N ALA A 3 -4.83 -10.10 16.23
CA ALA A 3 -4.63 -10.21 14.78
C ALA A 3 -5.06 -8.91 14.09
N ALA A 4 -4.08 -8.06 13.75
CA ALA A 4 -4.32 -6.84 13.01
C ALA A 4 -4.87 -7.23 11.65
N GLY A 5 -5.98 -6.62 11.24
CA GLY A 5 -6.47 -6.76 9.89
C GLY A 5 -5.42 -6.32 8.85
N PRO A 6 -5.72 -6.46 7.56
CA PRO A 6 -4.75 -6.15 6.51
C PRO A 6 -4.33 -4.69 6.61
N ILE A 7 -3.07 -4.42 6.97
CA ILE A 7 -2.58 -3.03 7.12
C ILE A 7 -2.50 -2.41 5.73
N HIS A 8 -3.23 -1.32 5.51
CA HIS A 8 -3.19 -0.62 4.23
C HIS A 8 -1.83 0.10 4.10
N PRO A 9 -1.17 0.09 2.92
CA PRO A 9 0.14 0.74 2.74
C PRO A 9 0.15 2.24 3.09
N GLY A 10 -1.02 2.86 3.01
CA GLY A 10 -1.25 4.24 3.45
C GLY A 10 -0.98 4.49 4.92
N GLU A 11 -1.26 3.54 5.80
CA GLU A 11 -0.98 3.63 7.24
C GLU A 11 0.53 3.65 7.47
N HIS A 12 1.26 2.72 6.84
CA HIS A 12 2.72 2.72 6.87
C HIS A 12 3.34 3.99 6.28
N LEU A 13 2.77 4.53 5.19
CA LEU A 13 3.22 5.81 4.65
C LEU A 13 3.01 6.95 5.65
N ALA A 14 1.87 6.97 6.37
CA ALA A 14 1.57 7.97 7.39
C ALA A 14 2.56 7.89 8.56
N GLU A 15 2.85 6.68 9.06
CA GLU A 15 3.84 6.42 10.13
C GLU A 15 5.23 6.92 9.73
N ILE A 16 5.72 6.52 8.54
CA ILE A 16 7.03 6.97 8.03
C ILE A 16 7.08 8.50 7.88
N MET A 17 5.98 9.11 7.44
CA MET A 17 5.90 10.57 7.31
C MET A 17 5.95 11.27 8.67
N GLU A 18 5.28 10.72 9.69
CA GLU A 18 5.32 11.22 11.06
C GLU A 18 6.73 11.11 11.66
N GLU A 19 7.35 9.93 11.56
CA GLU A 19 8.71 9.66 12.04
C GLU A 19 9.76 10.60 11.42
N LEU A 20 9.61 10.92 10.13
CA LEU A 20 10.53 11.79 9.39
C LEU A 20 10.14 13.28 9.46
N GLY A 21 9.03 13.64 10.12
CA GLY A 21 8.52 15.02 10.16
C GLY A 21 8.15 15.59 8.78
N ILE A 22 7.69 14.72 7.85
CA ILE A 22 7.33 15.08 6.49
C ILE A 22 5.82 15.34 6.40
N THR A 23 5.43 16.52 5.94
CA THR A 23 4.02 16.83 5.68
C THR A 23 3.52 16.22 4.36
N GLN A 24 2.22 15.96 4.26
CA GLN A 24 1.59 15.52 3.00
C GLN A 24 1.86 16.49 1.85
N TYR A 25 1.84 17.79 2.13
CA TYR A 25 2.19 18.83 1.15
C TYR A 25 3.63 18.68 0.66
N ARG A 26 4.59 18.52 1.57
CA ARG A 26 6.01 18.36 1.23
C ARG A 26 6.23 17.11 0.38
N LEU A 27 5.65 15.97 0.77
CA LEU A 27 5.77 14.74 -0.02
C LEU A 27 5.14 14.91 -1.41
N ALA A 28 3.93 15.47 -1.49
CA ALA A 28 3.24 15.70 -2.76
C ALA A 28 4.04 16.58 -3.73
N LYS A 29 4.65 17.66 -3.20
CA LYS A 29 5.58 18.51 -3.96
C LYS A 29 6.81 17.74 -4.45
N ALA A 30 7.44 16.95 -3.58
CA ALA A 30 8.65 16.19 -3.93
C ALA A 30 8.40 15.12 -5.01
N VAL A 31 7.24 14.46 -4.97
CA VAL A 31 6.86 13.39 -5.91
C VAL A 31 6.13 13.90 -7.15
N GLY A 32 5.83 15.20 -7.23
CA GLY A 32 5.21 15.84 -8.38
C GLY A 32 3.76 15.41 -8.62
N VAL A 33 2.96 15.29 -7.56
CA VAL A 33 1.54 14.90 -7.63
C VAL A 33 0.65 15.87 -6.84
N PRO A 34 -0.66 15.94 -7.13
CA PRO A 34 -1.59 16.70 -6.30
C PRO A 34 -1.60 16.21 -4.84
N GLN A 35 -1.63 17.13 -3.87
CA GLN A 35 -1.65 16.77 -2.44
C GLN A 35 -2.81 15.84 -2.08
N ILE A 36 -3.97 16.00 -2.72
CA ILE A 36 -5.12 15.13 -2.51
C ILE A 36 -4.80 13.64 -2.77
N ARG A 37 -3.86 13.34 -3.67
CA ARG A 37 -3.42 11.96 -3.92
C ARG A 37 -2.74 11.38 -2.69
N ILE A 38 -1.82 12.12 -2.06
CA ILE A 38 -1.13 11.70 -0.84
C ILE A 38 -2.13 11.61 0.32
N HIS A 39 -3.00 12.61 0.45
CA HIS A 39 -4.08 12.61 1.44
C HIS A 39 -4.94 11.35 1.35
N ASP A 40 -5.42 10.98 0.17
CA ASP A 40 -6.26 9.78 0.00
C ASP A 40 -5.51 8.49 0.27
N ILE A 41 -4.20 8.43 -0.05
CA ILE A 41 -3.37 7.25 0.25
C ILE A 41 -3.25 7.07 1.76
N VAL A 42 -2.81 8.11 2.49
CA VAL A 42 -2.59 8.00 3.95
C VAL A 42 -3.87 7.80 4.77
N HIS A 43 -5.04 8.09 4.19
CA HIS A 43 -6.35 7.79 4.78
C HIS A 43 -6.98 6.51 4.22
N CYS A 44 -6.21 5.66 3.54
CA CYS A 44 -6.64 4.35 3.04
C CYS A 44 -7.83 4.42 2.05
N ARG A 45 -8.00 5.55 1.37
CA ARG A 45 -9.04 5.77 0.35
C ARG A 45 -8.53 5.55 -1.07
N ARG A 46 -7.23 5.33 -1.23
CA ARG A 46 -6.56 5.12 -2.51
C ARG A 46 -5.40 4.16 -2.34
N SER A 47 -5.34 3.14 -3.21
CA SER A 47 -4.21 2.22 -3.32
C SER A 47 -2.94 2.90 -3.83
N ILE A 48 -1.78 2.36 -3.45
CA ILE A 48 -0.51 2.70 -4.06
C ILE A 48 -0.36 1.97 -5.40
N THR A 49 -0.34 2.73 -6.50
CA THR A 49 -0.07 2.23 -7.85
C THR A 49 1.43 2.14 -8.15
N ALA A 50 1.83 1.49 -9.25
CA ALA A 50 3.23 1.45 -9.69
C ALA A 50 3.84 2.85 -9.91
N ASP A 51 3.11 3.78 -10.57
CA ASP A 51 3.54 5.19 -10.70
C ASP A 51 3.79 5.83 -9.33
N THR A 52 2.90 5.59 -8.38
CA THR A 52 3.01 6.13 -7.02
C THR A 52 4.20 5.52 -6.28
N ALA A 53 4.38 4.21 -6.33
CA ALA A 53 5.49 3.50 -5.72
C ALA A 53 6.85 3.97 -6.26
N LEU A 54 6.98 4.16 -7.58
CA LEU A 54 8.19 4.70 -8.20
C LEU A 54 8.55 6.08 -7.65
N ARG A 55 7.56 6.98 -7.55
CA ARG A 55 7.79 8.34 -7.09
C ARG A 55 8.10 8.42 -5.61
N ILE A 56 7.30 7.75 -4.76
CA ILE A 56 7.51 7.76 -3.30
C ILE A 56 8.81 7.04 -2.96
N GLY A 57 9.11 5.91 -3.62
CA GLY A 57 10.38 5.20 -3.45
C GLY A 57 11.58 6.09 -3.73
N ARG A 58 11.56 6.83 -4.84
CA ARG A 58 12.61 7.80 -5.17
C ARG A 58 12.75 8.94 -4.14
N ALA A 59 11.65 9.40 -3.56
CA ALA A 59 11.62 10.51 -2.61
C ALA A 59 12.03 10.10 -1.18
N LEU A 60 11.71 8.87 -0.76
CA LEU A 60 11.97 8.35 0.59
C LEU A 60 13.17 7.39 0.66
N GLY A 61 13.84 7.11 -0.46
CA GLY A 61 14.99 6.21 -0.50
C GLY A 61 14.62 4.73 -0.31
N MET A 62 13.38 4.37 -0.65
CA MET A 62 12.86 2.99 -0.57
C MET A 62 12.64 2.43 -1.98
N THR A 63 12.65 1.11 -2.11
CA THR A 63 12.38 0.49 -3.41
C THR A 63 10.89 0.59 -3.76
N PRO A 64 10.52 0.74 -5.04
CA PRO A 64 9.12 0.69 -5.46
C PRO A 64 8.43 -0.64 -5.05
N GLU A 65 9.18 -1.74 -5.07
CA GLU A 65 8.71 -3.07 -4.70
C GLU A 65 8.29 -3.16 -3.24
N TYR A 66 8.94 -2.42 -2.34
CA TYR A 66 8.52 -2.33 -0.93
C TYR A 66 7.06 -1.90 -0.84
N TRP A 67 6.69 -0.80 -1.52
CA TRP A 67 5.33 -0.27 -1.51
C TRP A 67 4.32 -1.18 -2.21
N LEU A 68 4.70 -1.75 -3.36
CA LEU A 68 3.83 -2.66 -4.10
C LEU A 68 3.60 -3.98 -3.36
N ASN A 69 4.59 -4.46 -2.60
CA ASN A 69 4.41 -5.65 -1.77
C ASN A 69 3.42 -5.40 -0.63
N LEU A 70 3.48 -4.25 0.03
CA LEU A 70 2.47 -3.87 1.03
C LEU A 70 1.08 -3.84 0.39
N GLN A 71 0.93 -3.21 -0.77
CA GLN A 71 -0.37 -3.14 -1.47
C GLN A 71 -0.89 -4.53 -1.83
N ARG A 72 -0.02 -5.37 -2.39
CA ARG A 72 -0.35 -6.75 -2.76
C ARG A 72 -0.80 -7.57 -1.56
N MET A 73 -0.11 -7.46 -0.43
CA MET A 73 -0.47 -8.17 0.80
C MET A 73 -1.85 -7.71 1.29
N HIS A 74 -2.06 -6.40 1.40
CA HIS A 74 -3.35 -5.83 1.78
C HIS A 74 -4.49 -6.31 0.87
N ASP A 75 -4.31 -6.21 -0.45
CA ASP A 75 -5.32 -6.58 -1.44
C ASP A 75 -5.66 -8.08 -1.37
N LEU A 76 -4.64 -8.94 -1.20
CA LEU A 76 -4.84 -10.38 -1.05
C LEU A 76 -5.61 -10.72 0.22
N ASP A 77 -5.30 -10.09 1.34
CA ASP A 77 -6.00 -10.40 2.60
C ASP A 77 -7.44 -9.88 2.59
N VAL A 78 -7.68 -8.70 2.01
CA VAL A 78 -9.05 -8.20 1.76
C VAL A 78 -9.82 -9.14 0.83
N ALA A 79 -9.18 -9.66 -0.22
CA ALA A 79 -9.79 -10.60 -1.15
C ALA A 79 -10.09 -11.94 -0.48
N ARG A 80 -9.15 -12.49 0.32
CA ARG A 80 -9.33 -13.74 1.09
C ARG A 80 -10.53 -13.67 2.04
N ALA A 81 -10.78 -12.52 2.65
CA ALA A 81 -11.91 -12.34 3.56
C ALA A 81 -13.28 -12.32 2.84
N LYS A 82 -13.30 -12.05 1.52
CA LYS A 82 -14.53 -11.83 0.74
C LYS A 82 -14.79 -12.92 -0.31
N THR A 83 -13.75 -13.66 -0.70
CA THR A 83 -13.81 -14.61 -1.81
C THR A 83 -13.90 -16.02 -1.26
N ASP A 84 -15.04 -16.66 -1.47
CA ASP A 84 -15.16 -18.10 -1.23
C ASP A 84 -14.59 -18.87 -2.43
N VAL A 85 -13.53 -19.63 -2.17
CA VAL A 85 -12.85 -20.48 -3.16
C VAL A 85 -13.05 -21.97 -2.87
N SER A 86 -13.91 -22.33 -1.90
CA SER A 86 -14.09 -23.71 -1.44
C SER A 86 -14.67 -24.64 -2.50
N THR A 87 -15.34 -24.10 -3.52
CA THR A 87 -15.94 -24.86 -4.63
C THR A 87 -15.02 -25.03 -5.83
N ILE A 88 -13.81 -24.46 -5.79
CA ILE A 88 -12.87 -24.50 -6.90
C ILE A 88 -11.99 -25.76 -6.78
N GLU A 89 -12.11 -26.66 -7.75
CA GLU A 89 -11.24 -27.83 -7.87
C GLU A 89 -9.91 -27.44 -8.55
N PRO A 90 -8.74 -27.79 -7.98
CA PRO A 90 -7.44 -27.54 -8.60
C PRO A 90 -7.28 -28.30 -9.93
N LEU A 91 -6.84 -27.60 -10.98
CA LEU A 91 -6.55 -28.20 -12.29
C LEU A 91 -5.19 -28.92 -12.35
N ILE A 92 -4.32 -28.66 -11.40
CA ILE A 92 -3.00 -29.27 -11.27
C ILE A 92 -2.86 -29.81 -9.85
N GLU A 93 -2.47 -31.07 -9.72
CA GLU A 93 -2.02 -31.61 -8.44
C GLU A 93 -0.67 -30.99 -8.11
N VAL A 94 -0.58 -30.41 -6.91
CA VAL A 94 0.70 -29.95 -6.38
C VAL A 94 1.40 -31.20 -5.85
N ALA A 95 2.47 -31.61 -6.54
CA ALA A 95 3.33 -32.72 -6.11
C ALA A 95 4.06 -32.39 -4.79
#